data_AF-A0A9E6BNL6-F1
#
_entry.id   AF-A0A9E6BNL6-F1
#
_cell.length_a   1.000
_cell.length_b   1.000
_cell.length_c   1.000
_cell.angle_alpha   90.00
_cell.angle_beta   90.00
_cell.angle_gamma   90.00
#
_symmetry.space_group_name_H-M   'P 1'
#
loop_
_entity.id
_entity.type
_entity.pdbx_description
1 polymer ?
#
loop_
_entity_poly.entity_id
_entity_poly.type
_entity_poly.pdbx_seq_one_letter_code
_entity_poly.pdbx_strand_id
1 'polypeptide(L)'
;MRRNIRDADYDRMGEFAIETLPPLPWPLAKKLLTARLDSIPELQRMREGQPELWPLQEKPLEEMVGAMGLSARRLIEAAAVQFAQTQSGEAPERVPLNHFLQNTFSRLFEEGEELSRGEIEDAIAQGLPLLATVLAPDWHLGNAAGLRDIDLRLEQKDRQIDISICMHENMIGLAARLRRLVARWRGSGQSRLILIRPPEMPIPKTAKKTQERLKTLTERGAALIHPSGEVVAALDALRKLLSDAKAGDLSHNGETVSPETVQEWLQQNLPSPVEDFATAILTGDQLDSKNRLVLGELLELLSREHVVSADEAARKLGISLDELWQTAQTHPDLVGTLSGPPAVLFQAVASRARTNE
;
A
#
# COMPACT_ATOMS: atom_id res chain seq x y z
N MET A 1 21.79 27.22 8.24
CA MET A 1 20.39 27.53 7.91
C MET A 1 19.70 26.29 7.33
N ARG A 2 19.62 25.20 8.13
CA ARG A 2 19.04 23.90 7.75
C ARG A 2 18.31 23.36 8.98
N ARG A 3 17.04 23.73 9.14
CA ARG A 3 16.08 23.07 10.03
C ARG A 3 14.71 23.68 9.75
N ASN A 4 13.72 22.80 9.54
CA ASN A 4 12.29 23.06 9.33
C ASN A 4 11.84 23.23 7.87
N ILE A 5 12.07 22.21 7.05
CA ILE A 5 11.12 21.91 5.96
C ILE A 5 10.35 20.69 6.45
N ARG A 6 9.03 20.78 6.56
CA ARG A 6 8.16 19.67 6.97
C ARG A 6 7.86 18.81 5.74
N ASP A 7 7.57 17.52 5.91
CA ASP A 7 7.26 16.62 4.78
C ASP A 7 6.08 17.14 3.93
N ALA A 8 5.10 17.78 4.56
CA ALA A 8 4.00 18.44 3.86
C ALA A 8 4.41 19.65 2.97
N ASP A 9 5.58 20.24 3.22
CA ASP A 9 6.15 21.28 2.36
C ASP A 9 6.88 20.66 1.14
N TYR A 10 7.42 19.44 1.27
CA TYR A 10 7.93 18.67 0.13
C TYR A 10 6.79 18.25 -0.81
N ASP A 11 5.66 17.80 -0.27
CA ASP A 11 4.47 17.45 -1.07
C ASP A 11 3.93 18.65 -1.86
N ARG A 12 3.90 19.84 -1.24
CA ARG A 12 3.53 21.08 -1.96
C ARG A 12 4.56 21.48 -3.01
N MET A 13 5.85 21.27 -2.75
CA MET A 13 6.87 21.49 -3.77
C MET A 13 6.71 20.54 -4.95
N GLY A 14 6.22 19.31 -4.73
CA GLY A 14 5.82 18.38 -5.79
C GLY A 14 4.63 18.88 -6.63
N GLU A 15 3.59 19.46 -6.01
CA GLU A 15 2.47 20.10 -6.73
C GLU A 15 2.92 21.29 -7.61
N PHE A 16 3.99 22.00 -7.24
CA PHE A 16 4.58 23.08 -8.05
C PHE A 16 5.72 22.61 -8.98
N ALA A 17 6.23 21.39 -8.82
CA ALA A 17 7.27 20.79 -9.67
C ALA A 17 6.76 20.35 -11.06
N ILE A 18 5.50 20.66 -11.37
CA ILE A 18 4.92 20.58 -12.72
C ILE A 18 5.68 21.48 -13.71
N GLU A 19 6.48 22.46 -13.24
CA GLU A 19 7.56 23.02 -14.04
C GLU A 19 8.74 22.04 -14.10
N THR A 20 8.62 21.02 -14.98
CA THR A 20 9.74 20.19 -15.43
C THR A 20 10.97 21.08 -15.66
N LEU A 21 12.07 20.80 -14.94
CA LEU A 21 13.34 21.47 -15.19
C LEU A 21 13.62 21.43 -16.70
N PRO A 22 13.91 22.58 -17.33
CA PRO A 22 14.06 22.63 -18.77
C PRO A 22 15.18 21.69 -19.21
N PRO A 23 15.05 21.03 -20.38
CA PRO A 23 16.12 20.21 -20.93
C PRO A 23 17.43 20.98 -20.97
N LEU A 24 18.51 20.32 -20.55
CA LEU A 24 19.85 20.90 -20.53
C LEU A 24 20.40 20.92 -21.96
N PRO A 25 20.70 22.10 -22.53
CA PRO A 25 21.50 22.17 -23.74
C PRO A 25 22.93 21.69 -23.45
N TRP A 26 23.65 21.30 -24.49
CA TRP A 26 24.99 20.70 -24.36
C TRP A 26 25.97 21.47 -23.43
N PRO A 27 26.09 22.81 -23.49
CA PRO A 27 26.99 23.53 -22.58
C PRO A 27 26.66 23.37 -21.09
N LEU A 28 25.37 23.22 -20.74
CA LEU A 28 24.94 22.98 -19.37
C LEU A 28 25.06 21.51 -18.99
N ALA A 29 24.75 20.60 -19.92
CA ALA A 29 24.95 19.16 -19.76
C ALA A 29 26.42 18.84 -19.45
N LYS A 30 27.35 19.39 -20.24
CA LYS A 30 28.79 19.23 -20.04
C LYS A 30 29.22 19.75 -18.66
N LYS A 31 28.76 20.94 -18.24
CA LYS A 31 29.04 21.47 -16.89
C LYS A 31 28.54 20.55 -15.78
N LEU A 32 27.33 19.99 -15.92
CA LEU A 32 26.77 19.06 -14.94
C LEU A 32 27.63 17.79 -14.83
N LEU A 33 28.03 17.22 -15.98
CA LEU A 33 28.90 16.03 -16.01
C LEU A 33 30.27 16.32 -15.41
N THR A 34 30.94 17.40 -15.81
CA THR A 34 32.23 17.82 -15.25
C THR A 34 32.14 18.01 -13.74
N ALA A 35 31.13 18.74 -13.24
CA ALA A 35 30.93 18.95 -11.81
C ALA A 35 30.70 17.63 -11.04
N ARG A 36 30.01 16.65 -11.65
CA ARG A 36 29.80 15.34 -11.05
C ARG A 36 31.10 14.53 -11.01
N LEU A 37 31.89 14.52 -12.07
CA LEU A 37 33.19 13.86 -12.12
C LEU A 37 34.19 14.49 -11.13
N ASP A 38 34.18 15.82 -11.00
CA ASP A 38 35.04 16.57 -10.08
C ASP A 38 34.64 16.36 -8.61
N SER A 39 33.40 15.92 -8.34
CA SER A 39 32.94 15.64 -6.98
C SER A 39 33.58 14.38 -6.35
N ILE A 40 34.30 13.59 -7.14
CA ILE A 40 35.00 12.37 -6.71
C ILE A 40 36.53 12.64 -6.75
N PRO A 41 37.19 12.89 -5.61
CA PRO A 41 38.60 13.31 -5.57
C PRO A 41 39.57 12.31 -6.22
N GLU A 42 39.30 11.01 -6.09
CA GLU A 42 40.11 9.95 -6.69
C GLU A 42 40.07 10.04 -8.22
N LEU A 43 38.88 10.24 -8.79
CA LEU A 43 38.68 10.36 -10.23
C LEU A 43 39.31 11.64 -10.78
N GLN A 44 39.27 12.73 -10.02
CA GLN A 44 39.90 13.99 -10.40
C GLN A 44 41.42 13.82 -10.59
N ARG A 45 42.10 13.10 -9.69
CA ARG A 45 43.55 12.81 -9.83
C ARG A 45 43.84 11.93 -11.04
N MET A 46 43.00 10.92 -11.30
CA MET A 46 43.15 10.03 -12.45
C MET A 46 42.93 10.74 -13.81
N ARG A 47 42.24 11.88 -13.79
CA ARG A 47 41.97 12.71 -14.99
C ARG A 47 43.10 13.67 -15.35
N GLU A 48 44.18 13.74 -14.58
CA GLU A 48 45.33 14.58 -14.94
C GLU A 48 45.90 14.18 -16.32
N GLY A 49 45.89 15.12 -17.26
CA GLY A 49 46.34 14.91 -18.64
C GLY A 49 45.32 14.18 -19.55
N GLN A 50 44.12 13.87 -19.04
CA GLN A 50 43.04 13.25 -19.82
C GLN A 50 42.06 14.29 -20.38
N PRO A 51 41.23 13.93 -21.37
CA PRO A 51 40.13 14.77 -21.83
C PRO A 51 39.18 15.17 -20.70
N GLU A 52 38.53 16.33 -20.85
CA GLU A 52 37.69 16.93 -19.81
C GLU A 52 36.62 15.97 -19.28
N LEU A 53 35.94 15.19 -20.13
CA LEU A 53 34.89 14.27 -19.67
C LEU A 53 35.39 12.86 -19.39
N TRP A 54 36.70 12.57 -19.46
CA TRP A 54 37.22 11.22 -19.20
C TRP A 54 36.74 10.71 -17.82
N PRO A 55 36.27 9.45 -17.71
CA PRO A 55 36.33 8.36 -18.69
C PRO A 55 35.12 8.26 -19.64
N LEU A 56 34.25 9.28 -19.66
CA LEU A 56 33.14 9.38 -20.60
C LEU A 56 33.63 9.83 -21.98
N GLN A 57 32.94 9.39 -23.04
CA GLN A 57 33.20 9.86 -24.39
C GLN A 57 32.25 11.01 -24.70
N GLU A 58 32.82 12.15 -25.08
CA GLU A 58 32.09 13.41 -25.26
C GLU A 58 31.08 13.36 -26.41
N LYS A 59 31.50 12.92 -27.60
CA LYS A 59 30.66 12.95 -28.82
C LYS A 59 29.35 12.17 -28.68
N PRO A 60 29.32 10.91 -28.20
CA PRO A 60 28.06 10.18 -28.04
C PRO A 60 27.07 10.87 -27.10
N LEU A 61 27.58 11.51 -26.03
CA LEU A 61 26.74 12.25 -25.10
C LEU A 61 26.23 13.56 -25.72
N GLU A 62 27.07 14.29 -26.45
CA GLU A 62 26.68 15.50 -27.18
C GLU A 62 25.58 15.22 -28.22
N GLU A 63 25.76 14.16 -29.03
CA GLU A 63 24.77 13.71 -30.02
C GLU A 63 23.44 13.35 -29.37
N MET A 64 23.47 12.67 -28.23
CA MET A 64 22.27 12.31 -27.47
C MET A 64 21.57 13.53 -26.87
N VAL A 65 22.32 14.56 -26.44
CA VAL A 65 21.72 15.82 -25.95
C VAL A 65 21.03 16.57 -27.10
N GLY A 66 21.67 16.64 -28.26
CA GLY A 66 21.11 17.24 -29.46
C GLY A 66 20.66 18.71 -29.29
N ALA A 67 19.86 19.20 -30.25
CA ALA A 67 19.40 20.59 -30.27
C ALA A 67 18.29 20.89 -29.25
N MET A 68 17.49 19.89 -28.91
CA MET A 68 16.36 20.03 -27.97
C MET A 68 16.80 19.97 -26.50
N GLY A 69 18.06 19.62 -26.25
CA GLY A 69 18.57 19.38 -24.90
C GLY A 69 18.08 18.05 -24.32
N LEU A 70 18.58 17.73 -23.13
CA LEU A 70 18.26 16.49 -22.42
C LEU A 70 18.02 16.75 -20.94
N SER A 71 17.06 16.05 -20.33
CA SER A 71 16.86 16.18 -18.89
C SER A 71 18.13 15.75 -18.13
N ALA A 72 18.39 16.40 -16.98
CA ALA A 72 19.54 16.07 -16.14
C ALA A 72 19.58 14.58 -15.78
N ARG A 73 18.41 13.99 -15.50
CA ARG A 73 18.28 12.57 -15.10
C ARG A 73 18.65 11.62 -16.24
N ARG A 74 18.18 11.87 -17.47
CA ARG A 74 18.57 11.09 -18.66
C ARG A 74 20.05 11.24 -18.99
N LEU A 75 20.60 12.43 -18.82
CA LEU A 75 22.03 12.68 -19.05
C LEU A 75 22.89 11.88 -18.07
N ILE A 76 22.54 11.91 -16.78
CA ILE A 76 23.26 11.16 -15.73
C ILE A 76 23.15 9.66 -15.98
N GLU A 77 21.97 9.15 -16.35
CA GLU A 77 21.78 7.75 -16.69
C GLU A 77 22.66 7.31 -17.87
N ALA A 78 22.66 8.09 -18.96
CA ALA A 78 23.48 7.77 -20.12
C ALA A 78 24.98 7.81 -19.81
N ALA A 79 25.42 8.76 -18.98
CA ALA A 79 26.79 8.81 -18.50
C ALA A 79 27.13 7.60 -17.63
N ALA A 80 26.21 7.14 -16.76
CA ALA A 80 26.41 5.95 -15.95
C ALA A 80 26.52 4.68 -16.82
N VAL A 81 25.66 4.54 -17.83
CA VAL A 81 25.72 3.44 -18.82
C VAL A 81 27.05 3.43 -19.56
N GLN A 82 27.50 4.59 -20.03
CA GLN A 82 28.78 4.71 -20.74
C GLN A 82 29.97 4.43 -19.81
N PHE A 83 29.91 4.89 -18.56
CA PHE A 83 30.94 4.59 -17.56
C PHE A 83 31.04 3.08 -17.29
N ALA A 84 29.89 2.41 -17.09
CA ALA A 84 29.84 0.97 -16.88
C ALA A 84 30.41 0.20 -18.09
N GLN A 85 30.05 0.61 -19.31
CA GLN A 85 30.61 0.06 -20.56
C GLN A 85 32.14 0.18 -20.62
N THR A 86 32.68 1.33 -20.24
CA THR A 86 34.13 1.54 -20.20
C THR A 86 34.81 0.65 -19.16
N GLN A 87 34.12 0.33 -18.05
CA GLN A 87 34.68 -0.49 -16.97
C GLN A 87 34.62 -1.99 -17.28
N SER A 88 33.50 -2.50 -17.78
CA SER A 88 33.27 -3.94 -18.00
C SER A 88 33.54 -4.39 -19.44
N GLY A 89 33.57 -3.45 -20.40
CA GLY A 89 33.59 -3.74 -21.84
C GLY A 89 32.20 -4.07 -22.42
N GLU A 90 31.16 -4.14 -21.59
CA GLU A 90 29.80 -4.52 -21.98
C GLU A 90 28.75 -3.51 -21.50
N ALA A 91 27.68 -3.33 -22.27
CA ALA A 91 26.57 -2.50 -21.86
C ALA A 91 25.84 -3.13 -20.65
N PRO A 92 25.51 -2.35 -19.61
CA PRO A 92 24.69 -2.87 -18.52
C PRO A 92 23.33 -3.32 -19.08
N GLU A 93 22.88 -4.49 -18.62
CA GLU A 93 21.57 -5.01 -18.97
C GLU A 93 20.48 -4.06 -18.43
N ARG A 94 19.56 -3.66 -19.31
CA ARG A 94 18.46 -2.78 -18.93
C ARG A 94 17.34 -3.62 -18.32
N VAL A 95 17.03 -3.37 -17.05
CA VAL A 95 15.87 -3.98 -16.39
C VAL A 95 14.60 -3.51 -17.09
N PRO A 96 13.71 -4.40 -17.58
CA PRO A 96 12.43 -3.98 -18.15
C PRO A 96 11.56 -3.24 -17.13
N LEU A 97 10.75 -2.28 -17.59
CA LEU A 97 9.90 -1.46 -16.72
C LEU A 97 9.03 -2.31 -15.78
N ASN A 98 8.47 -3.40 -16.30
CA ASN A 98 7.66 -4.32 -15.50
C ASN A 98 8.44 -4.91 -14.31
N HIS A 99 9.69 -5.34 -14.54
CA HIS A 99 10.54 -5.86 -13.47
C HIS A 99 10.95 -4.76 -12.49
N PHE A 100 11.21 -3.55 -12.97
CA PHE A 100 11.49 -2.40 -12.12
C PHE A 100 10.32 -2.09 -11.18
N LEU A 101 9.09 -2.01 -11.72
CA LEU A 101 7.89 -1.75 -10.92
C LEU A 101 7.61 -2.90 -9.94
N GLN A 102 7.74 -4.15 -10.38
CA GLN A 102 7.60 -5.31 -9.51
C GLN A 102 8.59 -5.28 -8.35
N ASN A 103 9.88 -5.03 -8.62
CA ASN A 103 10.91 -4.97 -7.59
C ASN A 103 10.68 -3.80 -6.63
N THR A 104 10.27 -2.64 -7.16
CA THR A 104 9.98 -1.46 -6.34
C THR A 104 8.77 -1.70 -5.45
N PHE A 105 7.69 -2.26 -5.99
CA PHE A 105 6.50 -2.62 -5.23
C PHE A 105 6.81 -3.67 -4.16
N SER A 106 7.57 -4.71 -4.49
CA SER A 106 7.94 -5.78 -3.55
C SER A 106 8.76 -5.22 -2.37
N ARG A 107 9.73 -4.34 -2.64
CA ARG A 107 10.48 -3.64 -1.58
C ARG A 107 9.56 -2.79 -0.70
N LEU A 108 8.67 -2.00 -1.31
CA LEU A 108 7.74 -1.14 -0.57
C LEU A 108 6.73 -1.97 0.25
N PHE A 109 6.35 -3.14 -0.26
CA PHE A 109 5.49 -4.11 0.43
C PHE A 109 6.19 -4.68 1.66
N GLU A 110 7.46 -5.12 1.54
CA GLU A 110 8.27 -5.59 2.66
C GLU A 110 8.42 -4.52 3.76
N GLU A 111 8.67 -3.27 3.37
CA GLU A 111 8.68 -2.13 4.31
C GLU A 111 7.33 -1.92 5.01
N GLY A 112 6.22 -2.25 4.32
CA GLY A 112 4.86 -2.19 4.83
C GLY A 112 4.53 -3.24 5.88
N GLU A 113 5.34 -4.29 6.05
CA GLU A 113 5.13 -5.29 7.10
C GLU A 113 5.50 -4.77 8.50
N GLU A 114 6.29 -3.71 8.58
CA GLU A 114 6.81 -3.15 9.83
C GLU A 114 6.04 -1.92 10.32
N LEU A 115 4.89 -1.60 9.70
CA LEU A 115 4.13 -0.41 10.02
C LEU A 115 3.67 -0.37 11.48
N SER A 116 3.89 0.77 12.12
CA SER A 116 3.27 1.09 13.39
C SER A 116 1.77 1.29 13.20
N ARG A 117 1.01 1.27 14.31
CA ARG A 117 -0.44 1.39 14.23
C ARG A 117 -0.93 2.69 13.58
N GLY A 118 -0.27 3.81 13.85
CA GLY A 118 -0.63 5.09 13.22
C GLY A 118 -0.49 5.00 11.70
N GLU A 119 0.56 4.35 11.24
CA GLU A 119 0.83 4.14 9.82
C GLU A 119 -0.14 3.13 9.19
N ILE A 120 -0.62 2.12 9.94
CA ILE A 120 -1.70 1.22 9.46
C ILE A 120 -2.98 2.01 9.18
N GLU A 121 -3.36 2.92 10.08
CA GLU A 121 -4.54 3.77 9.88
C GLU A 121 -4.38 4.65 8.63
N ASP A 122 -3.21 5.27 8.46
CA ASP A 122 -2.89 6.09 7.29
C ASP A 122 -2.85 5.27 5.99
N ALA A 123 -2.26 4.07 6.02
CA ALA A 123 -2.20 3.15 4.88
C ALA A 123 -3.61 2.77 4.41
N ILE A 124 -4.52 2.46 5.33
CA ILE A 124 -5.92 2.17 4.98
C ILE A 124 -6.64 3.43 4.49
N ALA A 125 -6.54 4.54 5.23
CA ALA A 125 -7.26 5.77 4.92
C ALA A 125 -6.86 6.37 3.57
N GLN A 126 -5.58 6.30 3.22
CA GLN A 126 -5.04 6.88 1.99
C GLN A 126 -4.93 5.86 0.85
N GLY A 127 -4.61 4.60 1.15
CA GLY A 127 -4.45 3.55 0.15
C GLY A 127 -5.78 3.03 -0.40
N LEU A 128 -6.82 2.92 0.43
CA LEU A 128 -8.10 2.37 -0.02
C LEU A 128 -8.79 3.20 -1.13
N PRO A 129 -8.85 4.55 -1.07
CA PRO A 129 -9.38 5.34 -2.18
C PRO A 129 -8.59 5.16 -3.49
N LEU A 130 -7.26 5.00 -3.39
CA LEU A 130 -6.40 4.76 -4.55
C LEU A 130 -6.67 3.36 -5.13
N LEU A 131 -6.78 2.35 -4.28
CA LEU A 131 -7.15 0.99 -4.69
C LEU A 131 -8.51 0.95 -5.40
N ALA A 132 -9.50 1.67 -4.87
CA ALA A 132 -10.82 1.78 -5.50
C ALA A 132 -10.72 2.42 -6.90
N THR A 133 -9.90 3.47 -7.04
CA THR A 133 -9.65 4.11 -8.35
C THR A 133 -8.99 3.15 -9.34
N VAL A 134 -8.04 2.35 -8.87
CA VAL A 134 -7.31 1.38 -9.69
C VAL A 134 -8.24 0.26 -10.17
N LEU A 135 -8.99 -0.38 -9.26
CA LEU A 135 -9.77 -1.59 -9.57
C LEU A 135 -11.19 -1.31 -10.07
N ALA A 136 -11.77 -0.16 -9.73
CA ALA A 136 -13.16 0.13 -10.01
C ALA A 136 -13.33 1.64 -10.31
N PRO A 137 -12.91 2.10 -11.49
CA PRO A 137 -12.84 3.53 -11.84
C PRO A 137 -14.19 4.27 -11.81
N ASP A 138 -15.30 3.53 -11.81
CA ASP A 138 -16.65 4.10 -11.62
C ASP A 138 -16.93 4.54 -10.17
N TRP A 139 -16.12 4.10 -9.20
CA TRP A 139 -16.18 4.54 -7.82
C TRP A 139 -15.26 5.73 -7.60
N HIS A 140 -15.80 6.79 -7.02
CA HIS A 140 -15.01 7.97 -6.67
C HIS A 140 -15.10 8.28 -5.18
N LEU A 141 -14.10 9.01 -4.68
CA LEU A 141 -14.10 9.52 -3.31
C LEU A 141 -15.18 10.61 -3.19
N GLY A 142 -16.21 10.32 -2.39
CA GLY A 142 -17.26 11.26 -2.03
C GLY A 142 -16.85 12.14 -0.85
N ASN A 143 -17.66 13.15 -0.55
CA ASN A 143 -17.39 14.05 0.56
C ASN A 143 -17.81 13.42 1.90
N ALA A 144 -16.83 13.00 2.70
CA ALA A 144 -17.05 12.55 4.07
C ALA A 144 -17.03 13.70 5.11
N ALA A 145 -16.68 14.92 4.72
CA ALA A 145 -16.58 16.05 5.63
C ALA A 145 -17.94 16.34 6.30
N GLY A 146 -17.93 16.43 7.63
CA GLY A 146 -19.15 16.61 8.43
C GLY A 146 -19.88 15.30 8.78
N LEU A 147 -19.52 14.17 8.18
CA LEU A 147 -20.03 12.86 8.57
C LEU A 147 -19.23 12.32 9.75
N ARG A 148 -19.64 12.70 10.96
CA ARG A 148 -19.00 12.20 12.19
C ARG A 148 -18.86 10.67 12.15
N ASP A 149 -17.68 10.17 12.51
CA ASP A 149 -17.33 8.75 12.57
C ASP A 149 -17.29 8.01 11.21
N ILE A 150 -17.45 8.70 10.08
CA ILE A 150 -17.11 8.16 8.74
C ILE A 150 -15.78 8.78 8.33
N ASP A 151 -14.81 7.93 8.02
CA ASP A 151 -13.48 8.39 7.62
C ASP A 151 -13.39 8.50 6.09
N LEU A 152 -14.05 7.59 5.36
CA LEU A 152 -14.10 7.59 3.91
C LEU A 152 -15.51 7.34 3.40
N ARG A 153 -15.83 7.92 2.24
CA ARG A 153 -17.05 7.65 1.50
C ARG A 153 -16.70 7.35 0.05
N LEU A 154 -17.12 6.21 -0.46
CA LEU A 154 -17.04 5.88 -1.88
C LEU A 154 -18.43 6.00 -2.49
N GLU A 155 -18.52 6.65 -3.65
CA GLU A 155 -19.78 6.91 -4.36
C GLU A 155 -19.70 6.35 -5.79
N GLN A 156 -20.79 5.76 -6.24
CA GLN A 156 -21.00 5.30 -7.61
C GLN A 156 -22.47 5.50 -7.98
N LYS A 157 -22.78 6.53 -8.77
CA LYS A 157 -24.15 6.88 -9.18
C LYS A 157 -25.09 6.98 -7.96
N ASP A 158 -26.02 6.02 -7.81
CA ASP A 158 -27.00 5.96 -6.72
C ASP A 158 -26.56 5.07 -5.54
N ARG A 159 -25.31 4.61 -5.53
CA ARG A 159 -24.73 3.77 -4.48
C ARG A 159 -23.67 4.54 -3.70
N GLN A 160 -23.67 4.34 -2.38
CA GLN A 160 -22.65 4.89 -1.50
C GLN A 160 -22.17 3.83 -0.50
N ILE A 161 -20.89 3.86 -0.20
CA ILE A 161 -20.24 3.06 0.84
C ILE A 161 -19.62 4.03 1.84
N ASP A 162 -20.16 4.06 3.04
CA ASP A 162 -19.58 4.75 4.18
C ASP A 162 -18.61 3.80 4.89
N ILE A 163 -17.37 4.24 5.12
CA ILE A 163 -16.32 3.44 5.74
C ILE A 163 -15.90 4.09 7.06
N SER A 164 -15.89 3.28 8.12
CA SER A 164 -15.46 3.66 9.46
C SER A 164 -14.26 2.81 9.88
N ILE A 165 -13.09 3.43 9.94
CA ILE A 165 -11.82 2.86 10.39
C ILE A 165 -11.80 2.85 11.93
N CYS A 166 -11.76 1.65 12.49
CA CYS A 166 -11.99 1.39 13.90
C CYS A 166 -10.70 0.99 14.63
N MET A 167 -9.71 1.88 14.73
CA MET A 167 -8.38 1.64 15.32
C MET A 167 -8.27 1.90 16.84
N HIS A 168 -9.40 2.01 17.53
CA HIS A 168 -9.40 2.37 18.96
C HIS A 168 -8.89 1.21 19.83
N GLU A 169 -7.88 1.47 20.67
CA GLU A 169 -7.45 0.55 21.75
C GLU A 169 -8.48 0.49 22.87
N ASN A 170 -8.93 1.67 23.30
CA ASN A 170 -9.88 1.79 24.40
C ASN A 170 -11.29 1.44 23.91
N MET A 171 -11.85 0.36 24.46
CA MET A 171 -13.21 -0.10 24.16
C MET A 171 -14.28 0.94 24.50
N ILE A 172 -14.04 1.87 25.44
CA ILE A 172 -14.96 2.99 25.72
C ILE A 172 -15.09 3.89 24.49
N GLY A 173 -13.96 4.22 23.86
CA GLY A 173 -13.92 5.06 22.64
C GLY A 173 -14.60 4.36 21.47
N LEU A 174 -14.25 3.09 21.23
CA LEU A 174 -14.88 2.28 20.18
C LEU A 174 -16.39 2.16 20.40
N ALA A 175 -16.81 1.82 21.62
CA ALA A 175 -18.22 1.73 21.96
C ALA A 175 -18.93 3.06 21.70
N ALA A 176 -18.34 4.20 22.07
CA ALA A 176 -18.92 5.52 21.84
C ALA A 176 -19.06 5.83 20.35
N ARG A 177 -18.07 5.46 19.52
CA ARG A 177 -18.11 5.56 18.05
C ARG A 177 -19.24 4.70 17.48
N LEU A 178 -19.27 3.41 17.80
CA LEU A 178 -20.33 2.49 17.33
C LEU A 178 -21.73 2.94 17.77
N ARG A 179 -21.88 3.52 18.97
CA ARG A 179 -23.17 4.06 19.44
C ARG A 179 -23.67 5.18 18.54
N ARG A 180 -22.79 6.09 18.13
CA ARG A 180 -23.15 7.21 17.23
C ARG A 180 -23.49 6.70 15.84
N LEU A 181 -22.75 5.70 15.34
CA LEU A 181 -23.09 5.00 14.10
C LEU A 181 -24.47 4.32 14.18
N VAL A 182 -24.78 3.60 15.27
CA VAL A 182 -26.11 2.98 15.48
C VAL A 182 -27.22 4.04 15.52
N ALA A 183 -26.96 5.21 16.09
CA ALA A 183 -27.98 6.27 16.15
C ALA A 183 -28.31 6.85 14.77
N ARG A 184 -27.29 7.01 13.91
CA ARG A 184 -27.42 7.65 12.59
C ARG A 184 -27.76 6.66 11.47
N TRP A 185 -27.08 5.53 11.42
CA TRP A 185 -27.16 4.60 10.30
C TRP A 185 -28.36 3.66 10.45
N ARG A 186 -29.28 3.73 9.50
CA ARG A 186 -30.55 2.99 9.51
C ARG A 186 -30.58 1.79 8.58
N GLY A 187 -29.55 1.60 7.77
CA GLY A 187 -29.54 0.64 6.66
C GLY A 187 -30.42 1.14 5.52
N SER A 188 -29.87 1.22 4.32
CA SER A 188 -30.68 1.41 3.10
C SER A 188 -30.05 0.59 1.98
N GLY A 189 -30.87 0.12 1.02
CA GLY A 189 -30.35 -0.69 -0.09
C GLY A 189 -29.32 0.04 -0.97
N GLN A 190 -29.26 1.37 -0.89
CA GLN A 190 -28.35 2.24 -1.64
C GLN A 190 -27.14 2.71 -0.81
N SER A 191 -27.13 2.51 0.51
CA SER A 191 -26.04 2.94 1.40
C SER A 191 -25.55 1.78 2.26
N ARG A 192 -24.27 1.44 2.09
CA ARG A 192 -23.61 0.41 2.89
C ARG A 192 -22.70 1.05 3.91
N LEU A 193 -22.59 0.41 5.07
CA LEU A 193 -21.63 0.80 6.11
C LEU A 193 -20.61 -0.32 6.27
N ILE A 194 -19.34 0.03 6.15
CA ILE A 194 -18.22 -0.87 6.36
C ILE A 194 -17.43 -0.38 7.57
N LEU A 195 -17.18 -1.29 8.49
CA LEU A 195 -16.29 -1.10 9.63
C LEU A 195 -14.99 -1.82 9.30
N ILE A 196 -13.87 -1.12 9.34
CA ILE A 196 -12.55 -1.72 9.11
C ILE A 196 -11.83 -1.81 10.45
N ARG A 197 -11.36 -3.00 10.82
CA ARG A 197 -10.59 -3.21 12.04
C ARG A 197 -9.55 -4.32 11.84
N PRO A 198 -8.24 -4.05 11.98
CA PRO A 198 -7.21 -5.07 11.83
C PRO A 198 -7.36 -6.25 12.81
N PRO A 199 -6.94 -7.46 12.42
CA PRO A 199 -7.08 -8.67 13.23
C PRO A 199 -6.24 -8.63 14.51
N GLU A 200 -5.17 -7.82 14.58
CA GLU A 200 -4.32 -7.64 15.76
C GLU A 200 -5.03 -6.90 16.90
N MET A 201 -6.19 -6.31 16.60
CA MET A 201 -7.01 -5.58 17.56
C MET A 201 -8.40 -6.22 17.64
N PRO A 202 -8.56 -7.45 18.14
CA PRO A 202 -9.89 -8.03 18.28
C PRO A 202 -10.74 -7.26 19.29
N ILE A 203 -12.06 -7.42 19.21
CA ILE A 203 -13.00 -6.84 20.18
C ILE A 203 -13.25 -7.91 21.25
N PRO A 204 -12.81 -7.72 22.50
CA PRO A 204 -12.92 -8.76 23.50
C PRO A 204 -14.39 -9.09 23.83
N LYS A 205 -14.72 -10.36 24.10
CA LYS A 205 -16.07 -10.80 24.52
C LYS A 205 -16.57 -10.07 25.79
N THR A 206 -15.64 -9.59 26.61
CA THR A 206 -15.93 -8.80 27.82
C THR A 206 -16.46 -7.40 27.51
N ALA A 207 -16.20 -6.85 26.32
CA ALA A 207 -16.69 -5.55 25.87
C ALA A 207 -18.16 -5.60 25.40
N LYS A 208 -19.06 -6.02 26.29
CA LYS A 208 -20.48 -6.30 26.00
C LYS A 208 -21.17 -5.19 25.20
N LYS A 209 -21.02 -3.92 25.61
CA LYS A 209 -21.63 -2.77 24.92
C LYS A 209 -21.10 -2.57 23.50
N THR A 210 -19.83 -2.89 23.25
CA THR A 210 -19.24 -2.81 21.92
C THR A 210 -19.81 -3.91 21.03
N GLN A 211 -19.82 -5.15 21.54
CA GLN A 211 -20.36 -6.32 20.86
C GLN A 211 -21.85 -6.16 20.51
N GLU A 212 -22.67 -5.70 21.46
CA GLU A 212 -24.10 -5.42 21.24
C GLU A 212 -24.33 -4.39 20.12
N ARG A 213 -23.51 -3.33 20.08
CA ARG A 213 -23.62 -2.27 19.06
C ARG A 213 -23.15 -2.74 17.69
N LEU A 214 -22.06 -3.51 17.66
CA LEU A 214 -21.58 -4.15 16.44
C LEU A 214 -22.66 -5.06 15.87
N LYS A 215 -23.21 -5.96 16.70
CA LYS A 215 -24.32 -6.84 16.33
C LYS A 215 -25.51 -6.05 15.77
N THR A 216 -25.90 -4.96 16.43
CA THR A 216 -26.98 -4.08 15.97
C THR A 216 -26.70 -3.47 14.59
N LEU A 217 -25.45 -3.06 14.31
CA LEU A 217 -25.06 -2.54 12.99
C LEU A 217 -25.07 -3.66 11.95
N THR A 218 -24.55 -4.84 12.29
CA THR A 218 -24.52 -6.00 11.42
C THR A 218 -25.93 -6.49 11.05
N GLU A 219 -26.86 -6.52 12.01
CA GLU A 219 -28.29 -6.82 11.76
C GLU A 219 -28.96 -5.81 10.82
N ARG A 220 -28.44 -4.58 10.75
CA ARG A 220 -28.90 -3.55 9.81
C ARG A 220 -28.19 -3.61 8.45
N GLY A 221 -27.25 -4.54 8.26
CA GLY A 221 -26.51 -4.76 7.02
C GLY A 221 -25.11 -4.13 6.99
N ALA A 222 -24.56 -3.68 8.12
CA ALA A 222 -23.19 -3.22 8.16
C ALA A 222 -22.21 -4.40 8.14
N ALA A 223 -21.07 -4.23 7.48
CA ALA A 223 -20.03 -5.24 7.38
C ALA A 223 -18.83 -4.87 8.25
N LEU A 224 -18.35 -5.80 9.08
CA LEU A 224 -17.01 -5.70 9.67
C LEU A 224 -16.01 -6.42 8.76
N ILE A 225 -14.92 -5.76 8.41
CA ILE A 225 -13.86 -6.30 7.58
C ILE A 225 -12.53 -6.19 8.32
N HIS A 226 -11.78 -7.28 8.30
CA HIS A 226 -10.45 -7.40 8.89
C HIS A 226 -9.42 -7.44 7.76
N PRO A 227 -8.70 -6.34 7.46
CA PRO A 227 -7.60 -6.39 6.50
C PRO A 227 -6.47 -7.20 7.11
N SER A 228 -5.92 -8.17 6.38
CA SER A 228 -4.70 -8.86 6.79
C SER A 228 -3.47 -7.93 6.72
N GLY A 229 -2.38 -8.35 7.35
CA GLY A 229 -1.11 -7.61 7.26
C GLY A 229 -0.64 -7.42 5.83
N GLU A 230 -0.81 -8.43 4.97
CA GLU A 230 -0.48 -8.35 3.53
C GLU A 230 -1.31 -7.27 2.81
N VAL A 231 -2.61 -7.18 3.12
CA VAL A 231 -3.48 -6.13 2.55
C VAL A 231 -2.99 -4.75 2.99
N VAL A 232 -2.67 -4.57 4.27
CA VAL A 232 -2.19 -3.28 4.78
C VAL A 232 -0.86 -2.90 4.15
N ALA A 233 0.09 -3.83 4.06
CA ALA A 233 1.39 -3.63 3.42
C ALA A 233 1.24 -3.25 1.94
N ALA A 234 0.36 -3.94 1.21
CA ALA A 234 0.09 -3.62 -0.19
C ALA A 234 -0.59 -2.25 -0.37
N LEU A 235 -1.51 -1.86 0.53
CA LEU A 235 -2.13 -0.54 0.50
C LEU A 235 -1.09 0.58 0.71
N ASP A 236 -0.14 0.37 1.63
CA ASP A 236 0.95 1.33 1.84
C ASP A 236 1.92 1.36 0.65
N ALA A 237 2.29 0.19 0.11
CA ALA A 237 3.16 0.09 -1.06
C ALA A 237 2.56 0.77 -2.30
N LEU A 238 1.28 0.52 -2.57
CA LEU A 238 0.52 1.18 -3.64
C LEU A 238 0.50 2.69 -3.45
N ARG A 239 0.22 3.16 -2.23
CA ARG A 239 0.17 4.58 -1.90
C ARG A 239 1.52 5.26 -2.13
N LYS A 240 2.62 4.67 -1.64
CA LYS A 240 3.98 5.17 -1.82
C LYS A 240 4.37 5.17 -3.31
N LEU A 241 4.14 4.08 -4.02
CA LEU A 241 4.49 3.96 -5.44
C LEU A 241 3.76 5.01 -6.31
N LEU A 242 2.47 5.22 -6.07
CA LEU A 242 1.71 6.27 -6.77
C LEU A 242 2.12 7.68 -6.34
N SER A 243 2.50 7.87 -5.08
CA SER A 243 3.02 9.15 -4.58
C SER A 243 4.33 9.50 -5.29
N ASP A 244 5.27 8.56 -5.37
CA ASP A 244 6.56 8.74 -6.04
C ASP A 244 6.37 9.05 -7.53
N ALA A 245 5.41 8.38 -8.19
CA ALA A 245 5.06 8.67 -9.58
C ALA A 245 4.47 10.08 -9.77
N LYS A 246 3.57 10.51 -8.87
CA LYS A 246 2.98 11.86 -8.91
C LYS A 246 4.00 12.97 -8.63
N ALA A 247 4.93 12.72 -7.72
CA ALA A 247 6.03 13.65 -7.42
C ALA A 247 7.09 13.69 -8.53
N GLY A 248 7.07 12.74 -9.47
CA GLY A 248 8.10 12.60 -10.50
C GLY A 248 9.42 12.02 -9.98
N ASP A 249 9.39 11.40 -8.80
CA ASP A 249 10.54 10.75 -8.17
C ASP A 249 10.71 9.31 -8.65
N LEU A 250 9.62 8.64 -9.04
CA LEU A 250 9.68 7.34 -9.68
C LEU A 250 10.26 7.49 -11.09
N SER A 251 11.45 6.93 -11.30
CA SER A 251 12.14 7.03 -12.59
C SER A 251 12.77 5.71 -13.01
N HIS A 252 12.74 5.46 -14.31
CA HIS A 252 13.27 4.27 -14.95
C HIS A 252 14.09 4.68 -16.18
N ASN A 253 15.34 4.25 -16.25
CA ASN A 253 16.28 4.62 -17.32
C ASN A 253 16.34 6.14 -17.61
N GLY A 254 16.31 6.95 -16.54
CA GLY A 254 16.39 8.40 -16.61
C GLY A 254 15.08 9.10 -17.01
N GLU A 255 14.02 8.36 -17.33
CA GLU A 255 12.69 8.89 -17.61
C GLU A 255 11.78 8.76 -16.38
N THR A 256 10.91 9.74 -16.17
CA THR A 256 9.91 9.67 -15.09
C THR A 256 8.81 8.68 -15.48
N VAL A 257 8.43 7.81 -14.55
CA VAL A 257 7.30 6.91 -14.73
C VAL A 257 6.03 7.65 -14.34
N SER A 258 5.07 7.74 -15.26
CA SER A 258 3.82 8.47 -15.03
C SER A 258 2.90 7.74 -14.03
N PRO A 259 2.05 8.47 -13.28
CA PRO A 259 1.03 7.86 -12.44
C PRO A 259 0.10 6.91 -13.21
N GLU A 260 -0.25 7.23 -14.45
CA GLU A 260 -1.11 6.42 -15.32
C GLU A 260 -0.46 5.07 -15.62
N THR A 261 0.83 5.07 -15.96
CA THR A 261 1.60 3.83 -16.18
C THR A 261 1.65 2.95 -14.93
N VAL A 262 1.79 3.55 -13.75
CA VAL A 262 1.76 2.81 -12.48
C VAL A 262 0.37 2.24 -12.21
N GLN A 263 -0.70 2.99 -12.47
CA GLN A 263 -2.07 2.51 -12.28
C GLN A 263 -2.38 1.33 -13.20
N GLU A 264 -2.04 1.41 -14.48
CA GLU A 264 -2.19 0.32 -15.44
C GLU A 264 -1.41 -0.93 -15.01
N TRP A 265 -0.21 -0.75 -14.49
CA TRP A 265 0.60 -1.84 -13.95
C TRP A 265 -0.04 -2.47 -12.72
N LEU A 266 -0.51 -1.66 -11.76
CA LEU A 266 -1.17 -2.15 -10.54
C LEU A 266 -2.43 -2.96 -10.87
N GLN A 267 -3.24 -2.54 -11.84
CA GLN A 267 -4.43 -3.28 -12.27
C GLN A 267 -4.15 -4.74 -12.68
N GLN A 268 -2.92 -5.03 -13.10
CA GLN A 268 -2.53 -6.34 -13.61
C GLN A 268 -1.67 -7.16 -12.63
N ASN A 269 -1.15 -6.52 -11.58
CA ASN A 269 -0.13 -7.11 -10.70
C ASN A 269 -0.47 -7.00 -9.20
N LEU A 270 -1.73 -6.68 -8.86
CA LEU A 270 -2.17 -6.65 -7.47
C LEU A 270 -2.18 -8.07 -6.87
N PRO A 271 -1.74 -8.24 -5.61
CA PRO A 271 -1.86 -9.51 -4.92
C PRO A 271 -3.35 -9.91 -4.73
N SER A 272 -3.67 -11.19 -4.91
CA SER A 272 -5.03 -11.74 -4.74
C SER A 272 -5.72 -11.29 -3.43
N PRO A 273 -5.05 -11.29 -2.26
CA PRO A 273 -5.70 -10.83 -1.02
C PRO A 273 -6.21 -9.38 -1.08
N VAL A 274 -5.54 -8.53 -1.86
CA VAL A 274 -5.93 -7.13 -2.04
C VAL A 274 -7.15 -7.00 -2.96
N GLU A 275 -7.22 -7.81 -4.01
CA GLU A 275 -8.38 -7.90 -4.90
C GLU A 275 -9.61 -8.42 -4.16
N ASP A 276 -9.43 -9.45 -3.33
CA ASP A 276 -10.49 -10.01 -2.49
C ASP A 276 -10.99 -8.99 -1.46
N PHE A 277 -10.06 -8.26 -0.82
CA PHE A 277 -10.40 -7.18 0.09
C PHE A 277 -11.16 -6.04 -0.60
N ALA A 278 -10.71 -5.59 -1.77
CA ALA A 278 -11.41 -4.57 -2.56
C ALA A 278 -12.81 -5.05 -2.96
N THR A 279 -12.94 -6.31 -3.40
CA THR A 279 -14.20 -6.92 -3.77
C THR A 279 -15.15 -6.95 -2.58
N ALA A 280 -14.68 -7.37 -1.40
CA ALA A 280 -15.48 -7.40 -0.17
C ALA A 280 -16.00 -6.01 0.24
N ILE A 281 -15.23 -4.96 -0.06
CA ILE A 281 -15.64 -3.57 0.16
C ILE A 281 -16.65 -3.13 -0.90
N LEU A 282 -16.28 -3.17 -2.17
CA LEU A 282 -16.99 -2.53 -3.28
C LEU A 282 -18.28 -3.26 -3.65
N THR A 283 -18.19 -4.57 -3.86
CA THR A 283 -19.36 -5.39 -4.24
C THR A 283 -20.22 -5.70 -3.03
N GLY A 284 -19.56 -5.90 -1.89
CA GLY A 284 -20.25 -6.27 -0.68
C GLY A 284 -20.94 -7.59 -0.74
N ASP A 285 -20.36 -8.52 -1.51
CA ASP A 285 -20.91 -9.84 -1.63
C ASP A 285 -21.27 -10.32 -0.22
N GLN A 286 -22.53 -10.73 -0.05
CA GLN A 286 -23.14 -11.05 1.23
C GLN A 286 -22.59 -12.38 1.76
N LEU A 287 -21.27 -12.51 1.78
CA LEU A 287 -20.54 -13.43 2.63
C LEU A 287 -21.03 -13.19 4.05
N ASP A 288 -21.80 -14.17 4.47
CA ASP A 288 -22.68 -14.25 5.62
C ASP A 288 -22.20 -13.34 6.76
N SER A 289 -22.97 -12.29 7.05
CA SER A 289 -22.73 -11.40 8.19
C SER A 289 -22.48 -12.16 9.49
N LYS A 290 -23.06 -13.36 9.61
CA LYS A 290 -22.80 -14.31 10.69
C LYS A 290 -21.35 -14.83 10.66
N ASN A 291 -20.86 -15.27 9.50
CA ASN A 291 -19.49 -15.75 9.30
C ASN A 291 -18.46 -14.67 9.69
N ARG A 292 -18.72 -13.40 9.38
CA ARG A 292 -17.82 -12.29 9.77
C ARG A 292 -17.78 -12.02 11.27
N LEU A 293 -18.90 -12.19 11.98
CA LEU A 293 -18.92 -12.11 13.45
C LEU A 293 -18.16 -13.29 14.06
N VAL A 294 -18.37 -14.50 13.53
CA VAL A 294 -17.64 -15.71 13.95
C VAL A 294 -16.13 -15.54 13.76
N LEU A 295 -15.71 -14.99 12.61
CA LEU A 295 -14.31 -14.67 12.34
C LEU A 295 -13.74 -13.72 13.42
N GLY A 296 -14.46 -12.65 13.77
CA GLY A 296 -14.02 -11.72 14.81
C GLY A 296 -13.81 -12.39 16.18
N GLU A 297 -14.70 -13.30 16.57
CA GLU A 297 -14.53 -14.08 17.81
C GLU A 297 -13.39 -15.10 17.73
N LEU A 298 -13.19 -15.72 16.57
CA LEU A 298 -12.08 -16.62 16.32
C LEU A 298 -10.73 -15.89 16.40
N LEU A 299 -10.64 -14.70 15.82
CA LEU A 299 -9.45 -13.86 15.90
C LEU A 299 -9.16 -13.42 17.34
N GLU A 300 -10.18 -13.13 18.15
CA GLU A 300 -9.99 -12.87 19.59
C GLU A 300 -9.45 -14.11 20.32
N LEU A 301 -9.96 -15.29 20.00
CA LEU A 301 -9.47 -16.53 20.61
C LEU A 301 -8.00 -16.78 20.22
N LEU A 302 -7.69 -16.66 18.93
CA LEU A 302 -6.35 -16.88 18.40
C LEU A 302 -5.35 -15.82 18.86
N SER A 303 -5.77 -14.57 19.08
CA SER A 303 -4.87 -13.54 19.62
C SER A 303 -4.43 -13.85 21.07
N ARG A 304 -5.19 -14.68 21.79
CA ARG A 304 -4.89 -15.06 23.17
C ARG A 304 -4.14 -16.39 23.28
N GLU A 305 -4.48 -17.34 22.42
CA GLU A 305 -3.98 -18.72 22.50
C GLU A 305 -2.93 -19.04 21.43
N HIS A 306 -2.83 -18.21 20.38
CA HIS A 306 -1.98 -18.34 19.17
C HIS A 306 -2.24 -19.60 18.33
N VAL A 307 -2.42 -20.76 18.97
CA VAL A 307 -2.74 -22.05 18.38
C VAL A 307 -3.78 -22.74 19.25
N VAL A 308 -4.83 -23.29 18.65
CA VAL A 308 -5.92 -23.98 19.35
C VAL A 308 -6.40 -25.17 18.53
N SER A 309 -6.83 -26.25 19.19
CA SER A 309 -7.47 -27.36 18.47
C SER A 309 -8.84 -26.93 17.91
N ALA A 310 -9.20 -27.45 16.73
CA ALA A 310 -10.48 -27.12 16.11
C ALA A 310 -11.68 -27.49 17.01
N ASP A 311 -11.63 -28.64 17.69
CA ASP A 311 -12.66 -29.07 18.65
C ASP A 311 -12.80 -28.13 19.85
N GLU A 312 -11.67 -27.65 20.38
CA GLU A 312 -11.68 -26.70 21.50
C GLU A 312 -12.19 -25.33 21.06
N ALA A 313 -11.76 -24.85 19.89
CA ALA A 313 -12.23 -23.59 19.33
C ALA A 313 -13.74 -23.63 19.07
N ALA A 314 -14.26 -24.67 18.40
CA ALA A 314 -15.68 -24.85 18.14
C ALA A 314 -16.49 -24.82 19.45
N ARG A 315 -16.00 -25.49 20.49
CA ARG A 315 -16.63 -25.50 21.83
C ARG A 315 -16.60 -24.13 22.52
N LYS A 316 -15.47 -23.41 22.46
CA LYS A 316 -15.32 -22.08 23.07
C LYS A 316 -16.14 -21.00 22.35
N LEU A 317 -16.34 -21.15 21.04
CA LEU A 317 -17.13 -20.26 20.21
C LEU A 317 -18.62 -20.64 20.18
N GLY A 318 -18.96 -21.89 20.52
CA GLY A 318 -20.33 -22.38 20.51
C GLY A 318 -20.88 -22.59 19.10
N ILE A 319 -20.02 -22.96 18.14
CA ILE A 319 -20.37 -23.21 16.74
C ILE A 319 -20.01 -24.65 16.35
N SER A 320 -20.49 -25.12 15.19
CA SER A 320 -20.10 -26.43 14.66
C SER A 320 -18.67 -26.40 14.14
N LEU A 321 -18.03 -27.58 14.07
CA LEU A 321 -16.74 -27.72 13.40
C LEU A 321 -16.81 -27.31 11.94
N ASP A 322 -17.88 -27.67 11.23
CA ASP A 322 -18.05 -27.31 9.82
C ASP A 322 -18.11 -25.80 9.61
N GLU A 323 -18.85 -25.08 10.47
CA GLU A 323 -18.93 -23.62 10.43
C GLU A 323 -17.56 -22.99 10.71
N LEU A 324 -16.83 -23.49 11.71
CA LEU A 324 -15.47 -23.04 12.03
C LEU A 324 -14.49 -23.26 10.86
N TRP A 325 -14.53 -24.42 10.23
CA TRP A 325 -13.70 -24.75 9.08
C TRP A 325 -14.03 -23.90 7.86
N GLN A 326 -15.32 -23.68 7.60
CA GLN A 326 -15.75 -22.79 6.54
C GLN A 326 -15.25 -21.37 6.77
N THR A 327 -15.36 -20.84 7.99
CA THR A 327 -14.80 -19.52 8.36
C THR A 327 -13.30 -19.46 8.10
N ALA A 328 -12.54 -20.45 8.58
CA ALA A 328 -11.09 -20.47 8.41
C ALA A 328 -10.67 -20.59 6.93
N GLN A 329 -11.37 -21.42 6.14
CA GLN A 329 -11.08 -21.62 4.72
C GLN A 329 -11.42 -20.41 3.85
N THR A 330 -12.42 -19.62 4.23
CA THR A 330 -12.76 -18.35 3.54
C THR A 330 -11.76 -17.23 3.89
N HIS A 331 -10.97 -17.38 4.96
CA HIS A 331 -10.03 -16.36 5.44
C HIS A 331 -8.63 -16.94 5.72
N PRO A 332 -7.97 -17.56 4.71
CA PRO A 332 -6.69 -18.23 4.90
C PRO A 332 -5.53 -17.27 5.22
N ASP A 333 -5.67 -16.00 4.88
CA ASP A 333 -4.74 -14.92 5.16
C ASP A 333 -4.80 -14.43 6.63
N LEU A 334 -5.88 -14.77 7.34
CA LEU A 334 -6.11 -14.40 8.75
C LEU A 334 -6.01 -15.60 9.69
N VAL A 335 -6.40 -16.79 9.22
CA VAL A 335 -6.45 -18.01 10.02
C VAL A 335 -5.73 -19.14 9.28
N GLY A 336 -4.60 -19.55 9.84
CA GLY A 336 -3.87 -20.72 9.39
C GLY A 336 -4.52 -22.01 9.89
N THR A 337 -4.47 -23.06 9.08
CA THR A 337 -5.01 -24.37 9.46
C THR A 337 -4.01 -25.50 9.20
N LEU A 338 -3.96 -26.47 10.11
CA LEU A 338 -3.20 -27.71 9.91
C LEU A 338 -4.12 -28.91 10.15
N SER A 339 -4.23 -29.75 9.12
CA SER A 339 -4.94 -31.03 9.21
C SER A 339 -4.06 -32.07 9.91
N GLY A 340 -4.64 -32.79 10.87
CA GLY A 340 -3.96 -33.84 11.62
C GLY A 340 -4.77 -34.24 12.85
N PRO A 341 -4.33 -35.22 13.65
CA PRO A 341 -4.87 -35.48 14.98
C PRO A 341 -3.97 -34.83 16.06
N PRO A 342 -4.40 -33.74 16.74
CA PRO A 342 -5.62 -32.98 16.50
C PRO A 342 -5.47 -31.97 15.36
N ALA A 343 -6.60 -31.60 14.75
CA ALA A 343 -6.60 -30.55 13.75
C ALA A 343 -6.52 -29.21 14.49
N VAL A 344 -5.67 -28.31 14.00
CA VAL A 344 -5.38 -27.06 14.72
C VAL A 344 -5.60 -25.84 13.84
N LEU A 345 -6.04 -24.77 14.50
CA LEU A 345 -6.16 -23.43 13.96
C LEU A 345 -5.09 -22.57 14.63
N PHE A 346 -4.46 -21.69 13.86
CA PHE A 346 -3.47 -20.77 14.37
C PHE A 346 -3.65 -19.39 13.75
N GLN A 347 -3.19 -18.36 14.45
CA GLN A 347 -3.18 -17.01 13.90
C GLN A 347 -2.23 -16.98 12.69
N ALA A 348 -2.74 -16.62 11.52
CA ALA A 348 -1.87 -16.35 10.39
C ALA A 348 -1.07 -15.08 10.70
N VAL A 349 0.24 -15.17 10.55
CA VAL A 349 1.14 -14.02 10.62
C VAL A 349 1.65 -13.83 9.20
N ALA A 350 1.69 -12.60 8.71
CA ALA A 350 2.32 -12.29 7.42
C ALA A 350 3.66 -13.02 7.38
N SER A 351 3.85 -13.82 6.32
CA SER A 351 5.04 -14.64 6.16
C SER A 351 6.23 -13.70 6.05
N ARG A 352 6.96 -13.49 7.16
CA ARG A 352 8.32 -12.98 7.12
C ARG A 352 9.11 -13.91 6.23
N ALA A 353 9.29 -13.56 4.97
CA ALA A 353 10.20 -14.26 4.10
C ALA A 353 11.59 -14.08 4.71
N ARG A 354 12.01 -15.04 5.55
CA ARG A 354 13.41 -15.20 5.89
C ARG A 354 14.06 -15.62 4.59
N THR A 355 14.64 -14.67 3.88
CA THR A 355 15.75 -14.93 2.97
C THR A 355 16.79 -15.67 3.79
N ASN A 356 16.82 -17.00 3.65
CA ASN A 356 17.92 -17.81 4.13
C ASN A 356 19.14 -17.38 3.30
N GLU A 357 20.10 -16.74 3.96
CA GLU A 357 21.48 -16.62 3.49
C GLU A 357 22.13 -18.00 3.30
#